data_AF-A0A7W0GBF3-F1
#
_entry.id   AF-A0A7W0GBF3-F1
#
_cell.length_a   1.000
_cell.length_b   1.000
_cell.length_c   1.000
_cell.angle_alpha   90.00
_cell.angle_beta   90.00
_cell.angle_gamma   90.00
#
_symmetry.space_group_name_H-M   'P 1'
#
loop_
_entity.id
_entity.type
_entity.pdbx_description
1 polymer ?
#
loop_
_entity_poly.entity_id
_entity_poly.type
_entity_poly.pdbx_seq_one_letter_code
_entity_poly.pdbx_strand_id
1 'polypeptide(L)'
;MLLAAGSWPYPWPNDGLRVMRVATFAQTLGMAKKFALAAFRTQFVLGQPLNEWYAIATAVKDAGLPREAMDAPFDPDIKELLRANTDHAIDHGVFGVPTVAVGGRLFWGDATGAANSERIDSVRRLLGPEEDIVTELSAPMRAAVDETLPAVRQLVEDLLASSQSERAQKGG
;
A
#
# COMPACT_ATOMS: atom_id res chain seq x y z
N MET A 1 18.35 8.51 16.28
CA MET A 1 17.23 9.37 15.85
C MET A 1 15.98 8.51 15.95
N LEU A 2 15.17 8.71 17.00
CA LEU A 2 13.94 7.91 17.19
C LEU A 2 12.96 8.26 16.06
N LEU A 3 12.54 7.26 15.28
CA LEU A 3 11.36 7.37 14.42
C LEU A 3 10.15 7.51 15.35
N ALA A 4 9.57 8.70 15.40
CA ALA A 4 8.31 8.92 16.09
C ALA A 4 7.24 7.98 15.49
N ALA A 5 6.33 7.48 16.32
CA ALA A 5 5.17 6.71 15.91
C ALA A 5 4.51 7.35 14.67
N GLY A 6 4.15 6.53 13.67
CA GLY A 6 3.70 6.96 12.35
C GLY A 6 2.85 8.23 12.40
N SER A 7 3.40 9.32 11.86
CA SER A 7 2.69 10.58 11.78
C SER A 7 1.58 10.43 10.73
N TRP A 8 0.33 10.55 11.16
CA TRP A 8 -0.77 10.66 10.20
C TRP A 8 -0.64 11.99 9.46
N PRO A 9 -0.83 12.01 8.12
CA PRO A 9 -0.77 13.24 7.36
C PRO A 9 -1.92 14.17 7.78
N TYR A 10 -1.67 15.48 7.73
CA TYR A 10 -2.73 16.48 7.90
C TYR A 10 -2.82 17.35 6.64
N PRO A 11 -4.01 17.51 6.03
CA PRO A 11 -5.30 16.93 6.41
C PRO A 11 -5.42 15.42 6.09
N TRP A 12 -6.41 14.76 6.71
CA TRP A 12 -6.80 13.37 6.43
C TRP A 12 -8.32 13.18 6.50
N PRO A 13 -8.96 12.47 5.53
CA PRO A 13 -8.40 12.04 4.25
C PRO A 13 -8.05 13.24 3.35
N ASN A 14 -7.01 13.11 2.52
CA ASN A 14 -6.61 14.13 1.56
C ASN A 14 -7.05 13.76 0.13
N ASP A 15 -7.08 14.76 -0.76
CA ASP A 15 -7.40 14.55 -2.18
C ASP A 15 -6.26 13.80 -2.89
N GLY A 16 -6.52 12.53 -3.22
CA GLY A 16 -5.56 11.65 -3.88
C GLY A 16 -5.49 11.78 -5.41
N LEU A 17 -6.31 12.63 -6.05
CA LEU A 17 -6.43 12.63 -7.51
C LEU A 17 -5.11 12.90 -8.23
N ARG A 18 -4.29 13.84 -7.71
CA ARG A 18 -2.98 14.16 -8.29
C ARG A 18 -2.03 12.97 -8.19
N VAL A 19 -1.87 12.41 -6.98
CA VAL A 19 -0.95 11.29 -6.77
C VAL A 19 -1.40 10.02 -7.51
N MET A 20 -2.72 9.82 -7.67
CA MET A 20 -3.24 8.70 -8.46
C MET A 20 -2.91 8.83 -9.94
N ARG A 21 -2.87 10.04 -10.52
CA ARG A 21 -2.38 10.23 -11.89
C ARG A 21 -0.89 9.92 -12.03
N VAL A 22 -0.09 10.25 -11.02
CA VAL A 22 1.32 9.83 -10.98
C VAL A 22 1.44 8.30 -10.87
N ALA A 23 0.59 7.65 -10.09
CA ALA A 23 0.53 6.18 -10.01
C ALA A 23 0.14 5.55 -11.36
N THR A 24 -0.81 6.15 -12.07
CA THR A 24 -1.20 5.73 -13.42
C THR A 24 -0.08 5.90 -14.43
N PHE A 25 0.69 7.00 -14.36
CA PHE A 25 1.90 7.13 -15.17
C PHE A 25 2.95 6.07 -14.78
N ALA A 26 3.16 5.82 -13.49
CA ALA A 26 4.07 4.77 -13.04
C ALA A 26 3.62 3.37 -13.55
N GLN A 27 2.32 3.13 -13.71
CA GLN A 27 1.79 1.91 -14.32
C GLN A 27 2.23 1.74 -15.77
N THR A 28 2.21 2.80 -16.59
CA THR A 28 2.64 2.72 -18.00
C THR A 28 4.13 2.37 -18.13
N LEU A 29 4.93 2.66 -17.11
CA LEU A 29 6.35 2.31 -17.02
C LEU A 29 6.61 0.95 -16.35
N GLY A 30 5.59 0.21 -15.92
CA GLY A 30 5.75 -1.02 -15.13
C GLY A 30 6.29 -0.79 -13.72
N MET A 31 6.19 0.44 -13.19
CA MET A 31 6.72 0.88 -11.91
C MET A 31 5.65 1.15 -10.83
N ALA A 32 4.38 0.84 -11.11
CA ALA A 32 3.25 1.08 -10.18
C ALA A 32 3.51 0.55 -8.75
N LYS A 33 4.01 -0.69 -8.61
CA LYS A 33 4.31 -1.27 -7.28
C LYS A 33 5.37 -0.47 -6.53
N LYS A 34 6.46 -0.08 -7.20
CA LYS A 34 7.54 0.72 -6.60
C LYS A 34 7.01 2.09 -6.14
N PHE A 35 6.22 2.74 -6.99
CA PHE A 35 5.63 4.02 -6.67
C PHE A 35 4.61 3.94 -5.52
N ALA A 36 3.72 2.95 -5.54
CA ALA A 36 2.74 2.76 -4.47
C ALA A 36 3.43 2.59 -3.11
N LEU A 37 4.45 1.76 -3.01
CA LEU A 37 5.22 1.57 -1.76
C LEU A 37 5.90 2.87 -1.29
N ALA A 38 6.51 3.63 -2.21
CA ALA A 38 7.10 4.92 -1.89
C ALA A 38 6.03 5.92 -1.40
N ALA A 39 4.89 6.02 -2.09
CA ALA A 39 3.78 6.88 -1.71
C ALA A 39 3.20 6.51 -0.33
N PHE A 40 2.99 5.22 -0.05
CA PHE A 40 2.54 4.76 1.28
C PHE A 40 3.55 5.15 2.37
N ARG A 41 4.86 4.98 2.13
CA ARG A 41 5.90 5.42 3.06
C ARG A 41 5.87 6.93 3.27
N THR A 42 5.83 7.71 2.20
CA THR A 42 5.72 9.18 2.27
C THR A 42 4.51 9.60 3.10
N GLN A 43 3.36 8.97 2.89
CA GLN A 43 2.13 9.38 3.54
C GLN A 43 2.02 8.97 5.00
N PHE A 44 2.29 7.71 5.33
CA PHE A 44 1.98 7.17 6.66
C PHE A 44 3.21 6.97 7.56
N VAL A 45 4.40 6.90 6.97
CA VAL A 45 5.65 6.84 7.75
C VAL A 45 6.22 8.23 7.95
N LEU A 46 6.19 9.09 6.93
CA LEU A 46 6.70 10.46 7.03
C LEU A 46 5.60 11.48 7.39
N GLY A 47 4.32 11.11 7.34
CA GLY A 47 3.19 12.00 7.62
C GLY A 47 3.02 13.13 6.62
N GLN A 48 3.49 12.94 5.38
CA GLN A 48 3.39 13.96 4.35
C GLN A 48 2.11 13.79 3.53
N PRO A 49 1.30 14.83 3.33
CA PRO A 49 0.02 14.71 2.66
C PRO A 49 0.20 14.67 1.14
N LEU A 50 -0.22 13.59 0.48
CA LEU A 50 -0.01 13.37 -0.97
C LEU A 50 -0.92 14.20 -1.90
N ASN A 51 -1.65 15.18 -1.36
CA ASN A 51 -2.25 16.25 -2.15
C ASN A 51 -1.28 17.43 -2.38
N GLU A 52 -0.13 17.45 -1.70
CA GLU A 52 0.91 18.46 -1.81
C GLU A 52 2.04 18.06 -2.78
N TRP A 53 2.50 19.01 -3.60
CA TRP A 53 3.51 18.75 -4.63
C TRP A 53 4.85 18.26 -4.09
N TYR A 54 5.28 18.77 -2.93
CA TYR A 54 6.54 18.35 -2.32
C TYR A 54 6.48 16.89 -1.86
N ALA A 55 5.33 16.42 -1.36
CA ALA A 55 5.15 15.04 -0.92
C ALA A 55 5.12 14.10 -2.13
N ILE A 56 4.43 14.48 -3.20
CA ILE A 56 4.44 13.73 -4.47
C ILE A 56 5.87 13.65 -5.02
N ALA A 57 6.62 14.75 -5.02
CA ALA A 57 8.02 14.77 -5.48
C ALA A 57 8.91 13.84 -4.64
N THR A 58 8.71 13.77 -3.32
CA THR A 58 9.38 12.79 -2.44
C THR A 58 9.10 11.36 -2.92
N ALA A 59 7.82 11.00 -3.11
CA ALA A 59 7.42 9.67 -3.54
C ALA A 59 7.96 9.31 -4.94
N VAL A 60 7.94 10.25 -5.89
CA VAL A 60 8.51 10.09 -7.25
C VAL A 60 10.01 9.79 -7.18
N LYS A 61 10.75 10.59 -6.40
CA LYS A 61 12.20 10.41 -6.20
C LYS A 61 12.50 9.05 -5.55
N ASP A 62 11.83 8.73 -4.46
CA ASP A 62 12.07 7.50 -3.70
C ASP A 62 11.69 6.23 -4.49
N ALA A 63 10.71 6.34 -5.38
CA ALA A 63 10.35 5.28 -6.32
C ALA A 63 11.35 5.10 -7.48
N GLY A 64 12.26 6.07 -7.68
CA GLY A 64 13.17 6.11 -8.83
C GLY A 64 12.45 6.41 -10.15
N LEU A 65 11.30 7.09 -10.11
CA LEU A 65 10.58 7.50 -11.31
C LEU A 65 11.29 8.65 -12.01
N PRO A 66 11.14 8.77 -13.35
CA PRO A 66 11.69 9.88 -14.10
C PRO A 66 10.95 11.19 -13.74
N ARG A 67 11.59 12.35 -13.95
CA ARG A 67 11.09 13.65 -13.51
C ARG A 67 9.73 14.00 -14.13
N GLU A 68 9.52 13.53 -15.35
CA GLU A 68 8.32 13.64 -16.17
C GLU A 68 7.08 13.08 -15.46
N ALA A 69 7.24 12.18 -14.48
CA ALA A 69 6.15 11.73 -13.64
C ALA A 69 5.45 12.88 -12.89
N MET A 70 6.13 13.99 -12.64
CA MET A 70 5.55 15.19 -12.03
C MET A 70 4.60 15.95 -12.97
N ASP A 71 4.68 15.71 -14.28
CA ASP A 71 3.82 16.34 -15.29
C ASP A 71 2.53 15.53 -15.54
N ALA A 72 2.52 14.25 -15.14
CA ALA A 72 1.40 13.33 -15.29
C ALA A 72 0.03 13.86 -14.78
N PRO A 73 -0.06 14.64 -13.69
CA PRO A 73 -1.35 15.20 -13.26
C PRO A 73 -2.02 16.14 -14.27
N PHE A 74 -1.24 16.70 -15.20
CA PHE A 74 -1.70 17.62 -16.24
C PHE A 74 -1.98 16.94 -17.58
N ASP A 75 -1.38 15.79 -17.81
CA ASP A 75 -1.50 15.00 -19.05
C ASP A 75 -2.95 14.48 -19.26
N PRO A 76 -3.61 14.84 -20.38
CA PRO A 76 -4.94 14.32 -20.76
C PRO A 76 -5.01 12.79 -20.90
N ASP A 77 -3.98 12.15 -21.43
CA ASP A 77 -4.00 10.71 -21.70
C ASP A 77 -3.92 9.92 -20.39
N ILE A 78 -3.14 10.41 -19.42
CA ILE A 78 -3.07 9.84 -18.08
C ILE A 78 -4.37 10.03 -17.30
N LYS A 79 -5.04 11.18 -17.48
CA LYS A 79 -6.37 11.41 -16.88
C LYS A 79 -7.38 10.40 -17.40
N GLU A 80 -7.38 10.17 -18.71
CA GLU A 80 -8.31 9.23 -19.33
C GLU A 80 -7.99 7.79 -18.96
N LEU A 81 -6.72 7.41 -18.89
CA LEU A 81 -6.31 6.08 -18.43
C LEU A 81 -6.74 5.83 -16.97
N LEU A 82 -6.59 6.82 -16.08
CA LEU A 82 -7.06 6.70 -14.70
C LEU A 82 -8.58 6.50 -14.64
N ARG A 83 -9.35 7.22 -15.48
CA ARG A 83 -10.80 7.03 -15.60
C ARG A 83 -11.13 5.62 -16.08
N ALA A 84 -10.54 5.18 -17.19
CA ALA A 84 -10.77 3.85 -17.75
C ALA A 84 -10.43 2.72 -16.76
N ASN A 85 -9.34 2.84 -16.00
CA ASN A 85 -9.00 1.90 -14.94
C ASN A 85 -10.05 1.87 -13.82
N THR A 86 -10.61 3.03 -13.47
CA THR A 86 -11.65 3.16 -12.44
C THR A 86 -12.95 2.53 -12.92
N ASP A 87 -13.37 2.84 -14.16
CA ASP A 87 -14.57 2.28 -14.78
C ASP A 87 -14.46 0.75 -14.91
N HIS A 88 -13.30 0.25 -15.36
CA HIS A 88 -13.03 -1.18 -15.42
C HIS A 88 -13.14 -1.85 -14.04
N ALA A 89 -12.64 -1.22 -12.97
CA ALA A 89 -12.79 -1.75 -11.62
C ALA A 89 -14.27 -1.81 -11.18
N ILE A 90 -15.05 -0.76 -11.48
CA ILE A 90 -16.49 -0.69 -11.20
C ILE A 90 -17.24 -1.79 -11.96
N ASP A 91 -16.96 -1.97 -13.25
CA ASP A 91 -17.58 -2.99 -14.10
C ASP A 91 -17.30 -4.42 -13.59
N HIS A 92 -16.16 -4.61 -12.92
CA HIS A 92 -15.80 -5.87 -12.27
C HIS A 92 -16.39 -6.04 -10.86
N GLY A 93 -17.22 -5.10 -10.39
CA GLY A 93 -17.90 -5.16 -9.11
C GLY A 93 -17.11 -4.58 -7.94
N VAL A 94 -15.99 -3.88 -8.19
CA VAL A 94 -15.24 -3.18 -7.13
C VAL A 94 -16.03 -1.95 -6.69
N PHE A 95 -16.43 -1.91 -5.43
CA PHE A 95 -17.19 -0.80 -4.85
C PHE A 95 -16.43 -0.01 -3.77
N GLY A 96 -15.24 -0.47 -3.37
CA GLY A 96 -14.44 0.16 -2.33
C GLY A 96 -13.01 -0.37 -2.29
N VAL A 97 -12.18 0.26 -1.46
CA VAL A 97 -10.77 -0.13 -1.23
C VAL A 97 -10.51 -0.38 0.25
N PRO A 98 -9.56 -1.28 0.61
CA PRO A 98 -8.84 -2.17 -0.31
C PRO A 98 -9.74 -3.30 -0.85
N THR A 99 -9.55 -3.64 -2.13
CA THR A 99 -10.14 -4.81 -2.79
C THR A 99 -9.06 -5.56 -3.56
N VAL A 100 -9.05 -6.89 -3.45
CA VAL A 100 -8.18 -7.79 -4.23
C VAL A 100 -9.04 -8.74 -5.04
N ALA A 101 -8.73 -8.90 -6.32
CA ALA A 101 -9.39 -9.86 -7.20
C ALA A 101 -8.48 -11.09 -7.41
N VAL A 102 -9.00 -12.30 -7.14
CA VAL A 102 -8.27 -13.56 -7.35
C VAL A 102 -9.19 -14.57 -8.03
N GLY A 103 -8.82 -15.02 -9.23
CA GLY A 103 -9.62 -15.99 -10.00
C GLY A 103 -11.05 -15.52 -10.26
N GLY A 104 -11.26 -14.22 -10.55
CA GLY A 104 -12.58 -13.63 -10.77
C GLY A 104 -13.41 -13.37 -9.52
N ARG A 105 -12.89 -13.70 -8.33
CA ARG A 105 -13.55 -13.44 -7.04
C ARG A 105 -12.97 -12.18 -6.40
N LEU A 106 -13.85 -11.32 -5.88
CA LEU A 106 -13.45 -10.13 -5.15
C LEU A 106 -13.38 -10.39 -3.64
N PHE A 107 -12.34 -9.84 -3.01
CA PHE A 107 -12.13 -9.83 -1.56
C PHE A 107 -11.97 -8.38 -1.11
N TRP A 108 -12.90 -7.90 -0.29
CA TRP A 108 -12.97 -6.50 0.17
C TRP A 108 -12.73 -6.40 1.70
N GLY A 109 -11.96 -5.39 2.14
CA GLY A 109 -11.77 -5.03 3.55
C GLY A 109 -10.32 -5.08 4.07
N ASP A 110 -10.08 -4.42 5.21
CA ASP A 110 -8.82 -4.45 5.98
C ASP A 110 -8.67 -5.80 6.73
N ALA A 111 -7.53 -6.47 6.57
CA ALA A 111 -7.16 -7.78 7.12
C ALA A 111 -7.28 -7.98 8.66
N THR A 112 -7.71 -6.99 9.45
CA THR A 112 -7.59 -6.97 10.91
C THR A 112 -8.60 -7.80 11.73
N GLY A 113 -9.46 -8.63 11.11
CA GLY A 113 -10.49 -9.43 11.81
C GLY A 113 -10.40 -10.95 11.61
N ALA A 114 -10.91 -11.74 12.56
CA ALA A 114 -10.99 -13.21 12.47
C ALA A 114 -11.79 -13.74 11.25
N ALA A 115 -12.68 -12.92 10.69
CA ALA A 115 -13.37 -13.23 9.43
C ALA A 115 -12.48 -13.05 8.18
N ASN A 116 -11.34 -12.37 8.32
CA ASN A 116 -10.38 -12.14 7.23
C ASN A 116 -9.23 -13.14 7.19
N SER A 117 -8.91 -13.84 8.28
CA SER A 117 -7.94 -14.95 8.24
C SER A 117 -8.42 -16.07 7.32
N GLU A 118 -9.71 -16.42 7.36
CA GLU A 118 -10.30 -17.39 6.42
C GLU A 118 -10.22 -16.92 4.95
N ARG A 119 -10.34 -15.61 4.71
CA ARG A 119 -10.24 -15.01 3.37
C ARG A 119 -8.81 -14.97 2.86
N ILE A 120 -7.85 -14.59 3.70
CA ILE A 120 -6.42 -14.63 3.40
C ILE A 120 -5.98 -16.07 3.13
N ASP A 121 -6.41 -17.03 3.95
CA ASP A 121 -6.17 -18.45 3.71
C ASP A 121 -6.81 -18.94 2.41
N SER A 122 -7.99 -18.45 2.07
CA SER A 122 -8.62 -18.76 0.78
C SER A 122 -7.88 -18.17 -0.41
N VAL A 123 -7.37 -16.93 -0.30
CA VAL A 123 -6.50 -16.33 -1.32
C VAL A 123 -5.19 -17.11 -1.42
N ARG A 124 -4.56 -17.47 -0.30
CA ARG A 124 -3.33 -18.29 -0.27
C ARG A 124 -3.53 -19.64 -0.94
N ARG A 125 -4.64 -20.33 -0.65
CA ARG A 125 -5.00 -21.59 -1.32
C ARG A 125 -5.22 -21.44 -2.82
N LEU A 126 -5.78 -20.31 -3.27
CA LEU A 126 -6.01 -20.03 -4.70
C LEU A 126 -4.72 -19.66 -5.43
N LEU A 127 -3.80 -18.96 -4.77
CA LEU A 127 -2.52 -18.52 -5.34
C LEU A 127 -1.43 -19.61 -5.34
N GLY A 128 -1.63 -20.72 -4.62
CA GLY A 128 -0.60 -21.76 -4.44
C GLY A 128 0.36 -21.44 -3.28
N PRO A 129 1.31 -22.33 -2.97
CA PRO A 129 2.23 -22.14 -1.83
C PRO A 129 3.06 -20.85 -1.98
N GLU A 130 3.29 -20.14 -0.85
CA GLU A 130 4.05 -18.88 -0.75
C GLU A 130 5.46 -18.94 -1.35
N GLU A 131 6.02 -20.14 -1.50
CA GLU A 131 7.34 -20.37 -2.07
C GLU A 131 7.47 -19.76 -3.47
N ASP A 132 6.42 -19.72 -4.30
CA ASP A 132 6.51 -19.17 -5.67
C ASP A 132 6.62 -17.63 -5.71
N ILE A 133 6.05 -16.89 -4.74
CA ILE A 133 6.12 -15.41 -4.71
C ILE A 133 7.47 -14.93 -4.15
N VAL A 134 8.04 -15.67 -3.20
CA VAL A 134 9.39 -15.39 -2.64
C VAL A 134 10.48 -15.78 -3.64
N THR A 135 10.21 -16.76 -4.52
CA THR A 135 11.16 -17.23 -5.54
C THR A 135 11.38 -16.22 -6.68
N GLU A 136 10.48 -15.25 -6.86
CA GLU A 136 10.63 -14.15 -7.84
C GLU A 136 11.27 -12.86 -7.28
N LEU A 137 11.55 -12.78 -5.97
CA LEU A 137 12.23 -11.61 -5.41
C LEU A 137 13.68 -11.55 -5.90
N SER A 138 14.18 -10.39 -6.33
CA SER A 138 15.62 -10.26 -6.59
C SER A 138 16.41 -10.54 -5.30
N ALA A 139 17.62 -11.11 -5.38
CA ALA A 139 18.43 -11.43 -4.20
C ALA A 139 18.58 -10.26 -3.20
N PRO A 140 18.72 -8.99 -3.64
CA PRO A 140 18.74 -7.85 -2.71
C PRO A 140 17.43 -7.64 -1.95
N MET A 141 16.28 -7.92 -2.57
CA MET A 141 14.97 -7.80 -1.91
C MET A 141 14.73 -8.92 -0.91
N ARG A 142 15.21 -10.15 -1.17
CA ARG A 142 15.16 -11.25 -0.19
C ARG A 142 15.97 -10.93 1.05
N ALA A 143 17.20 -10.46 0.87
CA ALA A 143 18.07 -10.07 1.99
C ALA A 143 17.44 -8.96 2.85
N ALA A 144 16.82 -7.95 2.21
CA ALA A 144 16.13 -6.88 2.93
C ALA A 144 14.91 -7.39 3.69
N VAL A 145 14.14 -8.34 3.12
CA VAL A 145 13.01 -8.96 3.82
C VAL A 145 13.51 -9.77 5.01
N ASP A 146 14.51 -10.63 4.82
CA ASP A 146 15.07 -11.49 5.87
C ASP A 146 15.67 -10.68 7.03
N GLU A 147 16.29 -9.53 6.73
CA GLU A 147 16.82 -8.62 7.75
C GLU A 147 15.71 -7.94 8.55
N THR A 148 14.60 -7.56 7.91
CA THR A 148 13.59 -6.70 8.52
C THR A 148 12.46 -7.49 9.20
N LEU A 149 12.15 -8.69 8.71
CA LEU A 149 11.02 -9.50 9.16
C LEU A 149 11.05 -9.85 10.66
N PRO A 150 12.20 -10.19 11.27
CA PRO A 150 12.26 -10.49 12.71
C PRO A 150 11.89 -9.29 13.58
N ALA A 151 12.37 -8.09 13.23
CA ALA A 151 12.09 -6.86 13.97
C ALA A 151 10.61 -6.44 13.87
N VAL A 152 10.02 -6.60 12.68
CA VAL A 152 8.59 -6.34 12.47
C VAL A 152 7.74 -7.34 13.27
N ARG A 153 8.13 -8.61 13.30
CA ARG A 153 7.43 -9.64 14.10
C ARG A 153 7.45 -9.30 15.59
N GLN A 154 8.63 -8.95 16.12
CA GLN A 154 8.76 -8.57 17.53
C GLN A 154 7.90 -7.34 17.87
N LEU A 155 7.91 -6.32 17.01
CA LEU A 155 7.10 -5.12 17.22
C LEU A 155 5.60 -5.43 17.25
N VAL A 156 5.13 -6.34 16.39
CA VAL A 156 3.73 -6.78 16.39
C VAL A 156 3.41 -7.56 17.67
N GLU A 157 4.29 -8.43 18.12
CA GLU A 157 4.13 -9.18 19.39
C GLU A 157 4.06 -8.24 20.60
N ASP A 158 4.92 -7.22 20.65
CA ASP A 158 4.94 -6.22 21.72
C ASP A 158 3.66 -5.36 21.73
N LEU A 159 3.15 -5.01 20.55
CA LEU A 159 1.89 -4.28 20.40
C LEU A 159 0.69 -5.12 20.83
N LEU A 160 0.68 -6.42 20.50
CA LEU A 160 -0.37 -7.33 20.94
C LEU A 160 -0.32 -7.51 22.47
N ALA A 161 0.86 -7.69 23.05
CA ALA A 161 1.04 -7.83 24.50
C ALA A 161 0.58 -6.58 25.27
N SER A 162 0.91 -5.38 24.78
CA SER A 162 0.48 -4.11 25.39
C SER A 162 -1.04 -3.88 25.26
N SER A 163 -1.66 -4.28 24.15
CA SER A 163 -3.12 -4.18 24.00
C SER A 163 -3.91 -5.09 24.95
N GLN A 164 -3.36 -6.26 25.31
CA GLN A 164 -3.98 -7.21 26.23
C GLN A 164 -3.85 -6.75 27.69
N SER A 165 -2.73 -6.14 28.06
CA SER A 165 -2.53 -5.60 29.41
C SER A 165 -3.44 -4.38 29.68
N GLU A 166 -3.65 -3.51 28.69
CA GLU A 166 -4.58 -2.38 28.79
C GLU A 166 -6.05 -2.82 28.93
N ARG A 167 -6.44 -3.92 28.26
CA ARG A 167 -7.79 -4.51 28.41
C ARG A 167 -7.99 -5.14 29.78
N ALA A 168 -6.96 -5.77 30.35
CA ALA A 168 -7.01 -6.35 31.68
C ALA A 168 -7.13 -5.27 32.79
N GLN A 169 -6.56 -4.09 32.60
CA GLN A 169 -6.65 -2.97 33.56
C GLN A 169 -7.97 -2.20 33.51
N LYS A 170 -8.70 -2.21 32.39
CA LYS A 170 -10.00 -1.51 32.25
C LYS A 170 -11.22 -2.35 32.64
N GLY A 171 -11.04 -3.65 32.92
CA GLY A 171 -12.11 -4.58 33.27
C GLY A 171 -12.20 -4.97 34.75
N GLY A 172 -11.42 -4.31 35.62
CA GLY A 172 -11.39 -4.56 37.08
C GLY A 172 -11.98 -3.43 37.89
#